data_AF-F3FBQ1-F1
#
_entry.id   AF-F3FBQ1-F1
#
_cell.length_a   1.000
_cell.length_b   1.000
_cell.length_c   1.000
_cell.angle_alpha   90.00
_cell.angle_beta   90.00
_cell.angle_gamma   90.00
#
_symmetry.space_group_name_H-M   'P 1'
#
loop_
_entity.id
_entity.type
_entity.pdbx_description
1 polymer ?
#
loop_
_entity_poly.entity_id
_entity_poly.type
_entity_poly.pdbx_seq_one_letter_code
_entity_poly.pdbx_strand_id
1 'polypeptide(L)' 'HSCSQLVSTGDRAFEVQQKCGEPVSQEVLGTQETFNSNYRRSEAVRIEEWIYGPDNGMYQYLRFEGGRLVGIESKRRN' A
#
# COMPACT_ATOMS: atom_id res chain seq x y z
N HIS A 1 -1.19 -10.32 15.67
CA HIS A 1 -0.30 -10.54 14.51
C HIS A 1 -0.39 -9.29 13.64
N SER A 2 0.63 -8.43 13.65
CA SER A 2 0.59 -7.16 12.90
C SER A 2 0.96 -7.40 11.44
N CYS A 3 0.14 -6.93 10.50
CA CYS A 3 0.31 -7.09 9.06
C CYS A 3 1.71 -6.65 8.57
N SER A 4 2.24 -5.54 9.09
CA SER A 4 3.57 -5.01 8.71
C SER A 4 4.75 -5.94 8.89
N GLN A 5 4.67 -6.95 9.76
CA GLN A 5 5.75 -7.90 9.93
C GLN A 5 5.74 -9.02 8.88
N LEU A 6 4.67 -9.12 8.10
CA LEU A 6 4.47 -10.17 7.10
C LEU A 6 4.67 -9.65 5.67
N VAL A 7 4.55 -8.35 5.46
CA VAL A 7 4.61 -7.71 4.14
C VAL A 7 5.86 -6.85 3.99
N SER A 8 6.36 -6.74 2.76
CA SER A 8 7.54 -5.94 2.44
C SER A 8 7.32 -5.16 1.15
N THR A 9 8.04 -4.05 0.98
CA THR A 9 7.98 -3.29 -0.27
C THR A 9 8.32 -4.20 -1.46
N GLY A 10 7.55 -4.07 -2.54
CA GLY A 10 7.60 -4.94 -3.72
C GLY A 10 6.54 -6.04 -3.74
N ASP A 11 5.97 -6.43 -2.60
CA ASP A 11 4.86 -7.38 -2.51
C ASP A 11 3.67 -6.91 -3.34
N ARG A 12 2.97 -7.84 -3.99
CA ARG A 12 1.74 -7.52 -4.73
C ARG A 12 0.56 -7.37 -3.78
N ALA A 13 -0.41 -6.53 -4.16
CA ALA A 13 -1.62 -6.30 -3.37
C ALA A 13 -2.35 -7.60 -2.97
N PHE A 14 -2.41 -8.60 -3.86
CA PHE A 14 -3.01 -9.89 -3.53
C PHE A 14 -2.20 -10.69 -2.49
N GLU A 15 -0.87 -10.60 -2.51
CA GLU A 15 0.01 -11.27 -1.54
C GLU A 15 -0.15 -10.63 -0.18
N VAL A 16 -0.24 -9.29 -0.12
CA VAL A 16 -0.54 -8.55 1.09
C VAL A 16 -1.90 -8.97 1.66
N GLN A 17 -2.95 -9.00 0.83
CA GLN A 17 -4.28 -9.40 1.28
C GLN A 17 -4.30 -10.85 1.80
N GLN A 18 -3.56 -11.76 1.17
CA GLN A 18 -3.46 -13.14 1.63
C GLN A 18 -2.74 -13.26 2.98
N LYS A 19 -1.68 -12.47 3.20
CA LYS A 19 -0.89 -12.49 4.44
C LYS A 19 -1.59 -11.76 5.60
N CYS A 20 -2.28 -10.66 5.29
CA CYS A 20 -2.83 -9.74 6.29
C CYS A 20 -4.34 -9.82 6.45
N GLY A 21 -5.04 -10.48 5.52
CA GLY A 21 -6.49 -10.44 5.42
C GLY A 21 -7.00 -9.18 4.73
N GLU A 22 -8.32 -8.99 4.82
CA GLU A 22 -8.99 -7.84 4.25
C GLU A 22 -8.70 -6.57 5.07
N PRO A 23 -8.23 -5.48 4.43
CA PRO A 23 -8.03 -4.20 5.12
C PRO A 23 -9.36 -3.58 5.55
N VAL A 24 -9.31 -2.67 6.53
CA VAL A 24 -10.50 -1.93 6.98
C VAL A 24 -10.93 -0.84 5.99
N SER A 25 -10.01 -0.37 5.15
CA SER A 25 -10.30 0.55 4.04
C SER A 25 -9.36 0.29 2.88
N GLN A 26 -9.88 0.40 1.65
CA GLN A 26 -9.14 0.41 0.40
C GLN A 26 -9.58 1.64 -0.39
N GLU A 27 -8.73 2.67 -0.43
CA GLU A 27 -9.02 3.90 -1.15
C GLU A 27 -8.08 4.07 -2.34
N VAL A 28 -8.66 4.36 -3.51
CA VAL A 28 -7.88 4.74 -4.70
C VAL A 28 -7.59 6.23 -4.59
N LEU A 29 -6.37 6.59 -4.20
CA LEU A 29 -5.95 7.98 -4.03
C LEU A 29 -5.80 8.70 -5.38
N GLY A 30 -5.57 7.97 -6.47
CA GLY A 30 -5.53 8.55 -7.81
C GLY A 30 -4.67 7.75 -8.79
N THR A 31 -4.17 8.45 -9.82
CA THR A 31 -3.22 7.90 -10.79
C THR A 31 -2.08 8.88 -10.94
N GLN A 32 -0.83 8.43 -10.78
CA GLN A 32 0.36 9.27 -10.93
C GLN A 32 1.07 8.92 -12.23
N GLU A 33 1.32 9.94 -13.05
CA GLU A 33 2.20 9.79 -14.21
C GLU A 33 3.64 9.74 -13.73
N THR A 34 4.27 8.57 -13.83
CA THR A 34 5.68 8.43 -13.46
C THR A 34 6.55 8.71 -14.69
N PHE A 35 7.42 9.71 -14.59
CA PHE A 35 8.41 10.01 -15.63
C PHE A 35 9.65 9.14 -15.44
N ASN A 36 9.76 8.06 -16.21
CA ASN A 36 10.99 7.27 -16.26
C ASN A 36 11.96 7.94 -17.25
N SER A 37 13.08 8.51 -16.78
CA SER A 37 14.08 9.14 -17.68
C SER A 37 14.70 8.19 -18.71
N ASN A 38 14.57 6.87 -18.55
CA ASN A 38 15.08 5.88 -19.52
C ASN A 38 14.11 5.59 -20.67
N TYR A 39 12.81 5.85 -20.48
CA TYR A 39 11.78 5.60 -21.50
C TYR A 39 10.85 6.81 -21.53
N ARG A 40 10.83 7.55 -22.66
CA ARG A 40 9.86 8.64 -22.93
C ARG A 40 8.42 8.10 -23.01
N ARG A 41 7.90 7.56 -21.91
CA ARG A 41 6.54 7.07 -21.74
C ARG A 41 6.13 7.43 -20.31
N SER A 42 5.12 8.30 -20.19
CA SER A 42 4.39 8.39 -18.93
C SER A 42 3.55 7.13 -18.81
N GLU A 43 3.82 6.32 -17.79
CA GLU A 43 2.88 5.28 -17.38
C GLU A 43 2.00 5.86 -16.28
N ALA A 44 0.69 5.86 -16.53
CA ALA A 44 -0.31 6.26 -15.56
C ALA A 44 -0.47 5.11 -14.57
N VAL A 45 0.20 5.22 -13.42
CA VAL A 45 0.22 4.17 -12.39
C VAL A 45 -0.86 4.46 -11.37
N ARG A 46 -1.78 3.51 -11.16
CA ARG A 46 -2.83 3.62 -10.13
C ARG A 46 -2.19 3.63 -8.75
N ILE A 47 -2.54 4.61 -7.93
CA ILE A 47 -2.15 4.72 -6.52
C ILE A 47 -3.34 4.31 -5.66
N GLU A 48 -3.09 3.37 -4.75
CA GLU A 48 -4.07 2.89 -3.79
C GLU A 48 -3.48 2.98 -2.39
N GLU A 49 -4.30 3.29 -1.40
CA GLU A 49 -3.95 3.25 0.01
C GLU A 49 -4.86 2.27 0.72
N TRP A 50 -4.26 1.32 1.41
CA TRP A 50 -4.96 0.32 2.20
C TRP A 50 -4.68 0.55 3.67
N ILE A 51 -5.73 0.55 4.48
CA ILE A 51 -5.64 0.81 5.90
C ILE A 51 -5.91 -0.49 6.66
N TYR A 52 -5.01 -0.85 7.57
CA TYR A 52 -5.15 -1.97 8.51
C TYR A 52 -5.17 -1.49 9.95
N GLY A 53 -5.87 -2.22 10.83
CA GLY A 53 -5.98 -1.92 12.26
C GLY A 53 -7.33 -1.30 12.67
N PRO A 54 -7.42 -0.74 13.88
CA PRO A 54 -6.32 -0.57 14.83
C PRO A 54 -5.94 -1.90 15.49
N ASP A 55 -4.65 -2.26 15.43
CA ASP A 55 -4.08 -3.32 16.27
C ASP A 55 -3.37 -2.63 17.45
N ASN A 56 -3.86 -2.83 18.68
CA ASN A 56 -3.33 -2.17 19.88
C ASN A 56 -3.25 -0.62 19.77
N GLY A 57 -4.20 -0.01 19.05
CA GLY A 57 -4.25 1.45 18.81
C GLY A 57 -3.37 1.96 17.67
N MET A 58 -2.73 1.06 16.92
CA MET A 58 -1.90 1.38 15.75
C MET A 58 -2.65 1.09 14.45
N TYR A 59 -2.71 2.07 13.57
CA TYR A 59 -3.13 1.93 12.17
C TYR A 59 -1.92 1.75 11.28
N GLN A 60 -2.09 0.98 10.20
CA GLN A 60 -1.07 0.81 9.16
C GLN A 60 -1.64 1.26 7.83
N TYR A 61 -0.90 2.12 7.14
CA TYR A 61 -1.25 2.70 5.86
C TYR A 61 -0.27 2.14 4.84
N LEU A 62 -0.77 1.29 3.95
CA LEU A 62 0.00 0.63 2.92
C LEU A 62 -0.29 1.32 1.60
N ARG A 63 0.75 1.86 0.97
CA ARG A 63 0.65 2.54 -0.32
C ARG A 63 1.04 1.58 -1.44
N PHE A 64 0.15 1.43 -2.42
CA PHE A 64 0.38 0.64 -3.61
C PHE A 64 0.49 1.53 -4.83
N GLU A 65 1.42 1.19 -5.72
CA GLU A 65 1.56 1.81 -7.03
C GLU A 65 1.58 0.69 -8.07
N GLY A 66 0.59 0.68 -8.97
CA GLY A 66 0.46 -0.35 -10.00
C GLY A 66 0.27 -1.76 -9.42
N GLY A 67 -0.38 -1.84 -8.25
CA GLY A 67 -0.62 -3.07 -7.52
C GLY A 67 0.57 -3.61 -6.73
N ARG A 68 1.66 -2.86 -6.59
CA ARG A 68 2.83 -3.22 -5.76
C ARG A 68 2.96 -2.30 -4.56
N LEU A 69 3.26 -2.89 -3.40
CA LEU A 69 3.48 -2.16 -2.17
C LEU A 69 4.77 -1.33 -2.27
N VAL A 70 4.65 -0.01 -2.18
CA VAL A 70 5.80 0.92 -2.26
C VAL A 70 6.11 1.57 -0.92
N GLY A 71 5.16 1.60 0.01
CA GLY A 71 5.34 2.23 1.31
C GLY A 71 4.44 1.63 2.38
N ILE A 72 4.95 1.61 3.61
CA ILE A 72 4.23 1.18 4.80
C ILE A 72 4.45 2.26 5.86
N GLU A 73 3.37 2.89 6.31
CA GLU A 73 3.40 3.85 7.42
C GLU A 73 2.57 3.31 8.58
N SER A 74 3.03 3.50 9.82
CA SER A 74 2.28 3.13 11.02
C SER A 74 2.01 4.36 11.87
N LYS A 75 0.75 4.64 12.20
CA LYS A 75 0.36 5.76 13.06
C LYS A 75 -0.50 5.28 14.22
N ARG A 76 -0.22 5.80 15.40
CA ARG A 76 -1.06 5.61 16.59
C ARG A 76 -2.14 6.68 16.60
N ARG A 77 -3.40 6.31 16.83
CA ARG A 77 -4.46 7.31 17.08
C ARG A 77 -4.22 7.87 18.48
N ASN A 78 -3.93 9.17 18.57
CA ASN A 78 -3.76 9.89 19.84
C ASN A 78 -5.09 10.51 20.26
#